data_AF-A0A087HPY0-F1
#
_entry.id   AF-A0A087HPY0-F1
#
_cell.length_a   1.000
_cell.length_b   1.000
_cell.length_c   1.000
_cell.angle_alpha   90.00
_cell.angle_beta   90.00
_cell.angle_gamma   90.00
#
_symmetry.space_group_name_H-M   'P 1'
#
loop_
_entity.id
_entity.type
_entity.pdbx_description
1 polymer ?
#
loop_
_entity_poly.entity_id
_entity_poly.type
_entity_poly.pdbx_seq_one_letter_code
_entity_poly.pdbx_strand_id
1 'polypeptide(L)'
;MGIVAFQWGENKLTLLQNREKCDSWETKPAIWDEGKKILRSQPDNNLGTWFGISKKGKVVFLVDPSVSNKLSLSDLRPVDFLQDEMSPCDYARELSADSVDGETISNGLVYDIIVADINLNSMFYITKKDANKMHVHYEEVEFGAHTLSSVLGLDSKSPKELRMKDLFNEMIGKEQVSEMKQVAEKFVYEIKEADKTGASSSFDIFGDEDRYKTMSTIALAVKPTKEVMFCERYLENNGKWQEHDFTFNIE
;
A
#
# COMPACT_ATOMS: atom_id res chain seq x y z
N MET A 1 -8.74 -4.92 -3.29
CA MET A 1 -9.06 -3.63 -2.65
C MET A 1 -8.16 -3.40 -1.46
N GLY A 2 -8.03 -2.16 -1.01
CA GLY A 2 -7.23 -1.88 0.18
C GLY A 2 -7.35 -0.44 0.62
N ILE A 3 -6.82 -0.19 1.80
CA ILE A 3 -6.74 1.14 2.37
C ILE A 3 -5.48 1.26 3.20
N VAL A 4 -4.84 2.42 3.14
CA VAL A 4 -3.59 2.73 3.84
C VAL A 4 -3.79 4.01 4.64
N ALA A 5 -3.34 4.01 5.89
CA ALA A 5 -3.13 5.21 6.67
C ALA A 5 -1.63 5.33 6.96
N PHE A 6 -1.06 6.53 6.77
CA PHE A 6 0.36 6.73 6.96
C PHE A 6 0.70 8.12 7.50
N GLN A 7 1.78 8.19 8.26
CA GLN A 7 2.41 9.41 8.75
C GLN A 7 3.75 9.56 8.03
N TRP A 8 3.83 10.58 7.19
CA TRP A 8 5.05 10.97 6.50
C TRP A 8 5.74 12.11 7.25
N GLY A 9 7.07 12.10 7.29
CA GLY A 9 7.89 13.09 7.97
C GLY A 9 9.36 12.99 7.58
N GLU A 10 10.17 13.89 8.10
CA GLU A 10 11.60 13.97 7.75
C GLU A 10 12.34 12.67 8.08
N ASN A 11 12.74 11.94 7.03
CA ASN A 11 13.40 10.62 7.12
C ASN A 11 12.63 9.60 7.99
N LYS A 12 11.31 9.76 8.11
CA LYS A 12 10.45 8.94 8.97
C LYS A 12 9.17 8.58 8.24
N LEU A 13 8.78 7.31 8.35
CA LEU A 13 7.50 6.83 7.82
C LEU A 13 6.87 5.87 8.82
N THR A 14 5.62 6.08 9.17
CA THR A 14 4.81 5.06 9.85
C THR A 14 3.59 4.80 8.99
N LEU A 15 3.26 3.55 8.71
CA LEU A 15 2.05 3.23 7.94
C LEU A 15 1.40 1.95 8.43
N LEU A 16 0.12 1.86 8.10
CA LEU A 16 -0.73 0.72 8.30
C LEU A 16 -1.56 0.51 7.04
N GLN A 17 -1.40 -0.67 6.43
CA GLN A 17 -2.10 -1.06 5.21
C GLN A 17 -2.96 -2.28 5.50
N ASN A 18 -4.24 -2.20 5.14
CA ASN A 18 -5.14 -3.35 5.11
C ASN A 18 -5.39 -3.74 3.65
N ARG A 19 -5.23 -5.04 3.37
CA ARG A 19 -5.51 -5.63 2.06
C ARG A 19 -6.74 -6.53 2.14
N GLU A 20 -7.72 -6.18 1.32
CA GLU A 20 -8.95 -6.94 1.12
C GLU A 20 -8.91 -7.66 -0.24
N LYS A 21 -9.23 -8.95 -0.24
CA LYS A 21 -9.27 -9.79 -1.44
C LYS A 21 -10.56 -10.57 -1.52
N CYS A 22 -10.87 -10.98 -2.75
CA CYS A 22 -11.91 -11.97 -3.04
C CYS A 22 -11.46 -13.37 -2.61
N ASP A 23 -12.38 -14.19 -2.07
CA ASP A 23 -12.13 -15.49 -1.43
C ASP A 23 -11.32 -16.52 -2.22
N SER A 24 -11.12 -16.33 -3.53
CA SER A 24 -10.39 -17.25 -4.40
C SER A 24 -8.88 -17.03 -4.46
N TRP A 25 -8.34 -16.01 -3.77
CA TRP A 25 -6.92 -15.63 -3.88
C TRP A 25 -6.13 -15.96 -2.61
N GLU A 26 -5.16 -16.85 -2.76
CA GLU A 26 -4.14 -17.10 -1.73
C GLU A 26 -3.25 -15.85 -1.53
N THR A 27 -2.67 -15.73 -0.34
CA THR A 27 -1.76 -14.62 0.01
C THR A 27 -0.48 -15.20 0.58
N LYS A 28 0.61 -15.05 -0.17
CA LYS A 28 1.95 -15.33 0.33
C LYS A 28 2.44 -14.22 1.27
N PRO A 29 3.17 -14.59 2.34
CA PRO A 29 3.79 -13.62 3.22
C PRO A 29 4.86 -12.79 2.48
N ALA A 30 5.19 -11.64 3.05
CA ALA A 30 6.33 -10.84 2.62
C ALA A 30 7.63 -11.63 2.74
N ILE A 31 8.44 -11.56 1.69
CA ILE A 31 9.74 -12.22 1.63
C ILE A 31 10.82 -11.31 1.08
N TRP A 32 12.06 -11.57 1.50
CA TRP A 32 13.24 -10.99 0.90
C TRP A 32 13.48 -11.58 -0.49
N ASP A 33 13.93 -10.75 -1.43
CA ASP A 33 14.51 -11.21 -2.68
C ASP A 33 15.81 -12.01 -2.48
N GLU A 34 16.29 -12.69 -3.53
CA GLU A 34 17.49 -13.54 -3.47
C GLU A 34 18.73 -12.77 -2.96
N GLY A 35 18.81 -11.47 -3.24
CA GLY A 35 19.87 -10.57 -2.78
C GLY A 35 19.67 -9.97 -1.40
N LYS A 36 18.52 -10.20 -0.74
CA LYS A 36 18.09 -9.54 0.51
C LYS A 36 18.22 -8.02 0.48
N LYS A 37 17.89 -7.43 -0.66
CA LYS A 37 17.87 -5.99 -0.93
C LYS A 37 16.47 -5.43 -0.83
N ILE A 38 15.46 -6.22 -1.19
CA ILE A 38 14.06 -5.79 -1.26
C ILE A 38 13.20 -6.77 -0.46
N LEU A 39 12.47 -6.26 0.51
CA LEU A 39 11.39 -6.96 1.21
C LEU A 39 10.07 -6.57 0.54
N ARG A 40 9.31 -7.56 0.06
CA ARG A 40 8.03 -7.28 -0.61
C ARG A 40 6.99 -8.36 -0.35
N SER A 41 5.73 -7.92 -0.30
CA SER A 41 4.56 -8.82 -0.35
C SER A 41 4.44 -9.41 -1.74
N GLN A 42 4.13 -10.71 -1.86
CA GLN A 42 3.99 -11.36 -3.18
C GLN A 42 2.53 -11.74 -3.43
N PRO A 43 1.94 -11.32 -4.57
CA PRO A 43 0.74 -11.94 -5.08
C PRO A 43 1.05 -13.36 -5.54
N ASP A 44 0.12 -14.28 -5.34
CA ASP A 44 0.37 -15.70 -5.59
C ASP A 44 0.62 -16.06 -7.06
N ASN A 45 0.06 -15.25 -7.97
CA ASN A 45 -0.04 -15.54 -9.39
C ASN A 45 0.83 -14.65 -10.29
N ASN A 46 1.65 -13.75 -9.74
CA ASN A 46 2.50 -12.87 -10.55
C ASN A 46 3.81 -12.50 -9.84
N LEU A 47 4.71 -11.82 -10.55
CA LEU A 47 5.98 -11.32 -10.02
C LEU A 47 5.88 -9.91 -9.41
N GLY A 48 4.66 -9.39 -9.26
CA GLY A 48 4.36 -8.05 -8.79
C GLY A 48 4.41 -7.92 -7.26
N THR A 49 4.00 -6.76 -6.77
CA THR A 49 3.82 -6.50 -5.34
C THR A 49 2.84 -5.36 -5.09
N TRP A 50 2.12 -5.40 -3.95
CA TRP A 50 1.32 -4.26 -3.48
C TRP A 50 2.03 -3.43 -2.43
N PHE A 51 3.11 -3.95 -1.87
CA PHE A 51 3.89 -3.29 -0.84
C PHE A 51 5.32 -3.82 -0.90
N GLY A 52 6.28 -2.91 -0.92
CA GLY A 52 7.67 -3.29 -0.69
C GLY A 52 8.51 -2.14 -0.15
N ILE A 53 9.63 -2.54 0.44
CA ILE A 53 10.66 -1.66 0.96
C ILE A 53 12.04 -2.22 0.60
N SER A 54 12.93 -1.35 0.13
CA SER A 54 14.33 -1.69 -0.15
C SER A 54 15.25 -1.24 0.98
N LYS A 55 16.41 -1.90 1.10
CA LYS A 55 17.50 -1.45 1.98
C LYS A 55 18.06 -0.10 1.59
N LYS A 56 17.84 0.37 0.36
CA LYS A 56 18.22 1.73 -0.07
C LYS A 56 17.25 2.81 0.40
N GLY A 57 16.18 2.44 1.11
CA GLY A 57 15.19 3.38 1.62
C GLY A 57 14.05 3.66 0.66
N LYS A 58 13.93 2.93 -0.45
CA LYS A 58 12.75 3.04 -1.32
C LYS A 58 11.58 2.31 -0.71
N VAL A 59 10.43 2.96 -0.65
CA VAL A 59 9.18 2.39 -0.15
C VAL A 59 8.11 2.59 -1.22
N VAL A 60 7.28 1.57 -1.43
CA VAL A 60 6.17 1.66 -2.36
C VAL A 60 4.97 0.90 -1.82
N PHE A 61 3.79 1.47 -2.01
CA PHE A 61 2.55 0.78 -1.74
C PHE A 61 1.48 1.16 -2.77
N LEU A 62 0.80 0.12 -3.25
CA LEU A 62 -0.20 0.17 -4.30
C LEU A 62 -1.56 -0.22 -3.70
N VAL A 63 -2.55 0.62 -3.95
CA VAL A 63 -3.93 0.38 -3.58
C VAL A 63 -4.74 0.25 -4.86
N ASP A 64 -4.83 -0.98 -5.39
CA ASP A 64 -5.52 -1.21 -6.67
C ASP A 64 -7.05 -0.95 -6.58
N PRO A 65 -7.62 -0.07 -7.44
CA PRO A 65 -9.05 0.07 -7.68
C PRO A 65 -9.67 -1.08 -8.49
N SER A 66 -8.85 -1.87 -9.19
CA SER A 66 -9.33 -2.91 -10.09
C SER A 66 -9.70 -4.20 -9.34
N VAL A 67 -10.97 -4.60 -9.48
CA VAL A 67 -11.55 -5.86 -8.99
C VAL A 67 -11.34 -7.01 -10.00
N SER A 68 -10.61 -6.75 -11.08
CA SER A 68 -10.53 -7.67 -12.22
C SER A 68 -9.73 -8.93 -11.86
N ASN A 69 -10.33 -10.10 -12.05
CA ASN A 69 -9.73 -11.44 -11.90
C ASN A 69 -8.57 -11.76 -12.86
N LYS A 70 -7.97 -10.74 -13.50
CA LYS A 70 -6.84 -10.89 -14.44
C LYS A 70 -5.61 -10.27 -13.80
N LEU A 71 -4.44 -10.85 -14.07
CA LEU A 71 -3.16 -10.28 -13.67
C LEU A 71 -3.14 -8.80 -14.04
N SER A 72 -3.24 -7.91 -13.06
CA SER A 72 -3.03 -6.49 -13.32
C SER A 72 -1.53 -6.26 -13.46
N LEU A 73 -1.11 -5.75 -14.63
CA LEU A 73 0.26 -5.31 -14.84
C LEU A 73 0.62 -4.11 -13.94
N SER A 74 -0.37 -3.48 -13.29
CA SER A 74 -0.10 -2.42 -12.29
C SER A 74 0.72 -2.92 -11.10
N ASP A 75 0.58 -4.20 -10.72
CA ASP A 75 1.34 -4.80 -9.61
C ASP A 75 2.84 -4.93 -9.92
N LEU A 76 3.26 -4.83 -11.18
CA LEU A 76 4.69 -4.82 -11.56
C LEU A 76 5.33 -3.45 -11.33
N ARG A 77 4.56 -2.37 -11.37
CA ARG A 77 5.07 -0.99 -11.24
C ARG A 77 5.77 -0.74 -9.90
N PRO A 78 5.24 -1.22 -8.76
CA PRO A 78 5.99 -1.20 -7.51
C PRO A 78 7.36 -1.89 -7.58
N VAL A 79 7.46 -2.99 -8.34
CA VAL A 79 8.72 -3.75 -8.47
C VAL A 79 9.75 -2.94 -9.27
N ASP A 80 9.31 -2.34 -10.39
CA ASP A 80 10.16 -1.50 -11.23
C ASP A 80 10.80 -0.39 -10.39
N PHE A 81 10.00 0.35 -9.61
CA PHE A 81 10.49 1.44 -8.75
C PHE A 81 11.49 0.96 -7.69
N LEU A 82 11.23 -0.19 -7.05
CA LEU A 82 12.09 -0.73 -5.98
C LEU A 82 13.45 -1.21 -6.50
N GLN A 83 13.52 -1.66 -7.76
CA GLN A 83 14.73 -2.18 -8.38
C GLN A 83 15.56 -1.09 -9.07
N ASP A 84 14.92 -0.01 -9.51
CA ASP A 84 15.57 1.12 -10.18
C ASP A 84 16.30 2.05 -9.17
N GLU A 85 17.11 2.98 -9.67
CA GLU A 85 17.80 4.04 -8.93
C GLU A 85 17.12 5.42 -9.03
N MET A 86 16.03 5.55 -9.79
CA MET A 86 15.28 6.79 -9.99
C MET A 86 14.73 7.38 -8.69
N SER A 87 14.68 8.71 -8.62
CA SER A 87 13.95 9.39 -7.55
C SER A 87 12.43 9.17 -7.69
N PRO A 88 11.64 9.32 -6.61
CA PRO A 88 10.17 9.27 -6.68
C PRO A 88 9.58 10.22 -7.74
N CYS A 89 10.15 11.42 -7.87
CA CYS A 89 9.71 12.43 -8.84
C CYS A 89 10.02 12.01 -10.29
N ASP A 90 11.22 11.49 -10.54
CA ASP A 90 11.61 11.03 -11.88
C ASP A 90 10.78 9.83 -12.31
N TYR A 91 10.51 8.90 -11.39
CA TYR A 91 9.64 7.77 -11.63
C TYR A 91 8.21 8.21 -11.97
N ALA A 92 7.65 9.19 -11.23
CA ALA A 92 6.35 9.76 -11.53
C ALA A 92 6.30 10.41 -12.92
N ARG A 93 7.37 11.12 -13.30
CA ARG A 93 7.48 11.74 -14.62
C ARG A 93 7.56 10.70 -15.73
N GLU A 94 8.31 9.61 -15.53
CA GLU A 94 8.40 8.52 -16.50
C GLU A 94 7.04 7.85 -16.72
N LEU A 95 6.29 7.56 -15.64
CA LEU A 95 4.94 7.00 -15.76
C LEU A 95 3.97 7.91 -16.52
N SER A 96 4.19 9.23 -16.45
CA SER A 96 3.42 10.23 -17.17
C SER A 96 3.89 10.52 -18.60
N ALA A 97 5.08 10.04 -18.97
CA ALA A 97 5.69 10.37 -20.25
C ALA A 97 4.98 9.66 -21.41
N ASP A 98 4.71 10.42 -22.47
CA ASP A 98 4.26 9.86 -23.73
C ASP A 98 5.43 9.07 -24.36
N SER A 99 5.20 7.78 -24.62
CA SER A 99 6.15 6.95 -25.35
C SER A 99 6.27 7.42 -26.80
N VAL A 100 7.47 7.34 -27.37
CA VAL A 100 7.77 7.71 -28.77
C VAL A 100 6.93 6.89 -29.78
N ASP A 101 6.50 5.68 -29.42
CA ASP A 101 5.75 4.76 -30.29
C ASP A 101 4.23 4.74 -30.02
N GLY A 102 3.70 5.66 -29.20
CA GLY A 102 2.28 5.75 -28.86
C GLY A 102 1.77 4.70 -27.84
N GLU A 103 2.61 3.77 -27.39
CA GLU A 103 2.34 2.84 -26.29
C GLU A 103 3.01 3.29 -24.97
N THR A 104 2.30 4.07 -24.13
CA THR A 104 2.84 4.41 -22.81
C THR A 104 2.90 3.15 -21.94
N ILE A 105 3.91 3.05 -21.06
CA ILE A 105 4.03 1.95 -20.09
C ILE A 105 2.82 1.85 -19.14
N SER A 106 1.99 2.90 -19.08
CA SER A 106 0.75 2.96 -18.31
C SER A 106 -0.50 2.56 -19.09
N ASN A 107 -0.41 2.25 -20.39
CA ASN A 107 -1.57 1.94 -21.24
C ASN A 107 -2.38 0.76 -20.68
N GLY A 108 -3.70 0.95 -20.57
CA GLY A 108 -4.62 -0.08 -20.05
C GLY A 108 -4.56 -0.31 -18.54
N LEU A 109 -3.77 0.47 -17.79
CA LEU A 109 -3.62 0.32 -16.35
C LEU A 109 -4.50 1.30 -15.58
N VAL A 110 -4.92 0.87 -14.39
CA VAL A 110 -5.54 1.70 -13.37
C VAL A 110 -4.80 1.44 -12.06
N TYR A 111 -4.43 2.49 -11.35
CA TYR A 111 -3.69 2.35 -10.10
C TYR A 111 -3.73 3.63 -9.27
N ASP A 112 -3.57 3.44 -7.97
CA ASP A 112 -3.25 4.46 -6.98
C ASP A 112 -2.02 3.99 -6.23
N ILE A 113 -0.87 4.61 -6.48
CA ILE A 113 0.43 4.19 -5.96
C ILE A 113 1.09 5.36 -5.24
N ILE A 114 1.71 5.05 -4.10
CA ILE A 114 2.64 5.95 -3.43
C ILE A 114 4.04 5.37 -3.59
N VAL A 115 4.95 6.20 -4.07
CA VAL A 115 6.38 5.91 -4.12
C VAL A 115 7.12 6.90 -3.22
N ALA A 116 8.06 6.40 -2.43
CA ALA A 116 8.84 7.22 -1.52
C ALA A 116 10.29 6.76 -1.49
N ASP A 117 11.17 7.70 -1.18
CA ASP A 117 12.56 7.46 -0.85
C ASP A 117 12.86 8.15 0.48
N ILE A 118 13.11 7.35 1.51
CA ILE A 118 13.39 7.82 2.87
C ILE A 118 14.68 8.63 2.91
N ASN A 119 15.70 8.25 2.13
CA ASN A 119 17.00 8.93 2.12
C ASN A 119 16.94 10.27 1.39
N LEU A 120 16.09 10.38 0.36
CA LEU A 120 15.85 11.64 -0.35
C LEU A 120 14.76 12.50 0.31
N ASN A 121 14.10 11.97 1.34
CA ASN A 121 12.98 12.61 2.02
C ASN A 121 11.89 13.08 1.02
N SER A 122 11.61 12.24 0.02
CA SER A 122 10.70 12.55 -1.09
C SER A 122 9.63 11.48 -1.20
N MET A 123 8.38 11.89 -1.39
CA MET A 123 7.23 11.00 -1.55
C MET A 123 6.28 11.57 -2.61
N PHE A 124 5.82 10.72 -3.51
CA PHE A 124 4.89 11.08 -4.59
C PHE A 124 3.71 10.12 -4.62
N TYR A 125 2.52 10.70 -4.78
CA TYR A 125 1.31 10.00 -5.13
C TYR A 125 1.13 10.03 -6.63
N ILE A 126 0.84 8.88 -7.22
CA ILE A 126 0.68 8.72 -8.66
C ILE A 126 -0.63 7.94 -8.87
N THR A 127 -1.49 8.47 -9.72
CA THR A 127 -2.82 7.93 -9.93
C THR A 127 -3.21 7.96 -11.39
N LYS A 128 -3.81 6.85 -11.82
CA LYS A 128 -4.44 6.70 -13.13
C LYS A 128 -5.78 6.04 -12.90
N LYS A 129 -6.86 6.82 -13.06
CA LYS A 129 -8.24 6.37 -12.77
C LYS A 129 -8.96 5.73 -13.95
N ASP A 130 -8.43 5.87 -15.16
CA ASP A 130 -9.08 5.39 -16.39
C ASP A 130 -8.06 4.70 -17.29
N ALA A 131 -8.30 3.41 -17.55
CA ALA A 131 -7.44 2.57 -18.38
C ALA A 131 -7.34 3.07 -19.84
N ASN A 132 -8.37 3.78 -20.32
CA ASN A 132 -8.45 4.28 -21.69
C ASN A 132 -7.85 5.69 -21.85
N LYS A 133 -7.53 6.37 -20.75
CA LYS A 133 -6.89 7.68 -20.80
C LYS A 133 -5.38 7.52 -20.74
N MET A 134 -4.67 8.38 -21.46
CA MET A 134 -3.20 8.45 -21.39
C MET A 134 -2.73 9.18 -20.14
N HIS A 135 -3.52 10.14 -19.66
CA HIS A 135 -3.11 11.04 -18.59
C HIS A 135 -2.93 10.31 -17.24
N VAL A 136 -1.71 10.37 -16.72
CA VAL A 136 -1.34 10.00 -15.36
C VAL A 136 -1.20 11.28 -14.56
N HIS A 137 -1.87 11.35 -13.41
CA HIS A 137 -1.72 12.44 -12.47
C HIS A 137 -0.72 12.04 -11.39
N TYR A 138 0.14 12.96 -11.00
CA TYR A 138 1.02 12.77 -9.86
C TYR A 138 1.21 14.08 -9.09
N GLU A 139 1.41 13.96 -7.78
CA GLU A 139 1.66 15.09 -6.89
C GLU A 139 2.63 14.68 -5.78
N GLU A 140 3.37 15.65 -5.26
CA GLU A 140 4.22 15.46 -4.09
C GLU A 140 3.36 15.35 -2.83
N VAL A 141 3.71 14.42 -1.95
CA VAL A 141 3.00 14.22 -0.69
C VAL A 141 3.70 15.01 0.40
N GLU A 142 2.99 15.98 0.96
CA GLU A 142 3.49 16.81 2.06
C GLU A 142 3.71 15.98 3.33
N PHE A 143 4.47 16.51 4.29
CA PHE A 143 4.59 15.85 5.60
C PHE A 143 3.27 15.95 6.37
N GLY A 144 2.85 14.85 6.98
CA GLY A 144 1.59 14.79 7.68
C GLY A 144 1.02 13.38 7.78
N ALA A 145 -0.18 13.32 8.35
CA ALA A 145 -1.00 12.12 8.37
C ALA A 145 -1.87 12.09 7.11
N HIS A 146 -1.85 10.99 6.38
CA HIS A 146 -2.54 10.82 5.11
C HIS A 146 -3.31 9.49 5.06
N THR A 147 -4.33 9.43 4.21
CA THR A 147 -5.05 8.19 3.87
C THR A 147 -5.02 7.95 2.37
N LEU A 148 -4.96 6.68 1.96
CA LEU A 148 -5.07 6.27 0.56
C LEU A 148 -6.07 5.13 0.43
N SER A 149 -7.12 5.33 -0.37
CA SER A 149 -8.19 4.36 -0.61
C SER A 149 -8.30 3.98 -2.07
N SER A 150 -8.61 2.70 -2.34
CA SER A 150 -8.83 2.20 -3.71
C SER A 150 -10.01 2.88 -4.39
N VAL A 151 -10.96 3.43 -3.65
CA VAL A 151 -12.17 4.04 -4.24
C VAL A 151 -11.98 5.53 -4.45
N LEU A 152 -11.40 6.22 -3.46
CA LEU A 152 -11.44 7.69 -3.40
C LEU A 152 -10.07 8.36 -3.59
N GLY A 153 -8.98 7.59 -3.63
CA GLY A 153 -7.63 8.14 -3.80
C GLY A 153 -7.03 8.67 -2.49
N LEU A 154 -6.09 9.61 -2.63
CA LEU A 154 -5.37 10.23 -1.52
C LEU A 154 -6.23 11.25 -0.78
N ASP A 155 -6.19 11.21 0.56
CA ASP A 155 -6.81 12.16 1.49
C ASP A 155 -8.29 12.47 1.22
N SER A 156 -9.08 11.42 0.97
CA SER A 156 -10.51 11.61 0.77
C SER A 156 -11.19 11.96 2.09
N LYS A 157 -12.24 12.78 1.99
CA LYS A 157 -13.04 13.23 3.13
C LYS A 157 -14.18 12.28 3.47
N SER A 158 -14.10 11.02 3.08
CA SER A 158 -15.15 10.05 3.39
C SER A 158 -15.18 9.74 4.89
N PRO A 159 -16.36 9.48 5.48
CA PRO A 159 -16.46 9.11 6.90
C PRO A 159 -15.59 7.90 7.27
N LYS A 160 -15.44 6.93 6.37
CA LYS A 160 -14.58 5.75 6.55
C LYS A 160 -13.11 6.13 6.65
N GLU A 161 -12.62 6.98 5.75
CA GLU A 161 -11.23 7.46 5.78
C GLU A 161 -10.95 8.37 6.96
N LEU A 162 -11.87 9.27 7.32
CA LEU A 162 -11.72 10.13 8.50
C LEU A 162 -11.64 9.28 9.78
N ARG A 163 -12.56 8.33 9.96
CA ARG A 163 -12.51 7.40 11.09
C ARG A 163 -11.21 6.59 11.12
N MET A 164 -10.73 6.17 9.95
CA MET A 164 -9.46 5.48 9.83
C MET A 164 -8.27 6.36 10.19
N LYS A 165 -8.28 7.62 9.75
CA LYS A 165 -7.27 8.62 10.07
C LYS A 165 -7.25 8.89 11.57
N ASP A 166 -8.42 9.01 12.19
CA ASP A 166 -8.55 9.18 13.64
C ASP A 166 -7.98 7.97 14.39
N LEU A 167 -8.36 6.75 13.99
CA LEU A 167 -7.81 5.52 14.56
C LEU A 167 -6.30 5.44 14.37
N PHE A 168 -5.80 5.74 13.18
CA PHE A 168 -4.38 5.75 12.91
C PHE A 168 -3.67 6.79 13.79
N ASN A 169 -4.20 8.00 13.91
CA ASN A 169 -3.64 9.06 14.76
C ASN A 169 -3.62 8.70 16.25
N GLU A 170 -4.64 8.02 16.77
CA GLU A 170 -4.63 7.44 18.12
C GLU A 170 -3.50 6.41 18.31
N MET A 171 -3.00 5.85 17.20
CA MET A 171 -2.00 4.78 17.16
C MET A 171 -0.59 5.27 16.78
N ILE A 172 -0.45 6.50 16.25
CA ILE A 172 0.84 7.14 15.94
C ILE A 172 1.62 7.37 17.25
N GLY A 173 2.89 6.96 17.27
CA GLY A 173 3.79 7.10 18.43
C GLY A 173 4.08 5.79 19.17
N LYS A 174 3.50 4.68 18.72
CA LYS A 174 3.87 3.33 19.15
C LYS A 174 5.15 2.89 18.43
N GLU A 175 6.22 2.65 19.19
CA GLU A 175 7.57 2.40 18.67
C GLU A 175 8.08 0.98 18.93
N GLN A 176 7.24 0.11 19.51
CA GLN A 176 7.56 -1.30 19.76
C GLN A 176 6.78 -2.24 18.83
N VAL A 177 7.42 -3.35 18.42
CA VAL A 177 6.81 -4.39 17.56
C VAL A 177 5.48 -4.89 18.15
N SER A 178 5.44 -5.16 19.46
CA SER A 178 4.23 -5.62 20.15
C SER A 178 3.07 -4.64 20.05
N GLU A 179 3.35 -3.33 20.10
CA GLU A 179 2.36 -2.27 19.99
C GLU A 179 1.88 -2.12 18.55
N MET A 180 2.78 -2.21 17.57
CA MET A 180 2.44 -2.18 16.13
C MET A 180 1.57 -3.37 15.74
N LYS A 181 1.82 -4.55 16.34
CA LYS A 181 0.96 -5.73 16.17
C LYS A 181 -0.44 -5.48 16.69
N GLN A 182 -0.58 -5.04 17.94
CA GLN A 182 -1.89 -4.72 18.53
C GLN A 182 -2.66 -3.70 17.69
N VAL A 183 -1.95 -2.72 17.12
CA VAL A 183 -2.51 -1.73 16.18
C VAL A 183 -3.05 -2.41 14.92
N ALA A 184 -2.26 -3.28 14.30
CA ALA A 184 -2.71 -4.05 13.14
C ALA A 184 -3.92 -4.94 13.45
N GLU A 185 -3.95 -5.60 14.62
CA GLU A 185 -5.11 -6.42 15.02
C GLU A 185 -6.38 -5.59 15.22
N LYS A 186 -6.28 -4.48 15.98
CA LYS A 186 -7.40 -3.58 16.27
C LYS A 186 -7.97 -2.99 14.98
N PHE A 187 -7.10 -2.63 14.04
CA PHE A 187 -7.48 -2.05 12.77
C PHE A 187 -8.34 -2.99 11.90
N VAL A 188 -7.99 -4.27 11.83
CA VAL A 188 -8.80 -5.28 11.12
C VAL A 188 -10.18 -5.44 11.76
N TYR A 189 -10.25 -5.45 13.09
CA TYR A 189 -11.51 -5.62 13.81
C TYR A 189 -12.44 -4.42 13.64
N GLU A 190 -11.91 -3.19 13.76
CA GLU A 190 -12.73 -1.98 13.69
C GLU A 190 -13.22 -1.66 12.28
N ILE A 191 -12.46 -2.01 11.24
CA ILE A 191 -12.93 -1.90 9.85
C ILE A 191 -14.16 -2.79 9.65
N LYS A 192 -14.13 -4.04 10.16
CA LYS A 192 -15.27 -4.96 10.07
C LYS A 192 -16.49 -4.45 10.83
N GLU A 193 -16.31 -3.85 12.00
CA GLU A 193 -17.44 -3.29 12.76
C GLU A 193 -17.99 -2.01 12.10
N ALA A 194 -17.13 -1.16 11.52
CA ALA A 194 -17.56 0.01 10.77
C ALA A 194 -18.45 -0.36 9.57
N ASP A 195 -18.07 -1.39 8.83
CA ASP A 195 -18.84 -1.87 7.67
C ASP A 195 -20.23 -2.41 8.09
N LYS A 196 -20.36 -3.08 9.25
CA LYS A 196 -21.66 -3.55 9.78
C LYS A 196 -22.62 -2.44 10.23
N THR A 197 -22.09 -1.27 10.62
CA THR A 197 -22.90 -0.18 11.21
C THR A 197 -23.61 0.70 10.18
N GLY A 198 -23.53 0.37 8.88
CA GLY A 198 -24.33 1.04 7.84
C GLY A 198 -23.94 2.50 7.57
N ALA A 199 -22.73 2.93 7.99
CA ALA A 199 -22.17 4.21 7.58
C ALA A 199 -21.76 4.14 6.11
N SER A 200 -22.77 4.19 5.22
CA SER A 200 -22.72 4.15 3.75
C SER A 200 -21.39 3.61 3.22
N SER A 201 -21.32 2.28 3.15
CA SER A 201 -20.18 1.62 2.55
C SER A 201 -19.98 2.23 1.17
N SER A 202 -18.77 2.67 0.85
CA SER A 202 -18.43 2.95 -0.56
C SER A 202 -18.45 1.66 -1.40
N PHE A 203 -18.83 0.53 -0.79
CA PHE A 203 -19.04 -0.79 -1.37
C PHE A 203 -20.49 -1.04 -1.83
N ASP A 204 -21.44 -0.15 -1.52
CA ASP A 204 -22.77 -0.18 -2.14
C ASP A 204 -22.71 0.07 -3.66
N ILE A 205 -21.55 0.45 -4.19
CA ILE A 205 -21.29 0.54 -5.64
C ILE A 205 -21.16 -0.86 -6.29
N PHE A 206 -20.84 -1.92 -5.53
CA PHE A 206 -20.62 -3.27 -6.06
C PHE A 206 -21.50 -4.38 -5.44
N GLY A 207 -22.32 -4.08 -4.43
CA GLY A 207 -23.45 -4.91 -4.03
C GLY A 207 -23.13 -6.33 -3.53
N ASP A 208 -21.92 -6.57 -3.00
CA ASP A 208 -21.59 -7.90 -2.47
C ASP A 208 -20.64 -7.84 -1.26
N GLU A 209 -21.23 -7.65 -0.08
CA GLU A 209 -20.54 -7.65 1.22
C GLU A 209 -19.88 -9.01 1.54
N ASP A 210 -20.30 -10.10 0.89
CA ASP A 210 -19.83 -11.46 1.18
C ASP A 210 -18.57 -11.87 0.41
N ARG A 211 -18.09 -11.06 -0.54
CA ARG A 211 -16.95 -11.48 -1.39
C ARG A 211 -15.58 -11.03 -0.89
N TYR A 212 -15.47 -9.97 -0.08
CA TYR A 212 -14.17 -9.39 0.26
C TYR A 212 -13.83 -9.54 1.73
N LYS A 213 -12.66 -10.11 2.00
CA LYS A 213 -12.15 -10.29 3.36
C LYS A 213 -10.73 -9.75 3.46
N THR A 214 -10.43 -9.13 4.60
CA THR A 214 -9.05 -8.79 4.97
C THR A 214 -8.20 -10.06 5.00
N MET A 215 -7.22 -10.14 4.11
CA MET A 215 -6.30 -11.27 4.00
C MET A 215 -4.92 -10.96 4.56
N SER A 216 -4.51 -9.69 4.55
CA SER A 216 -3.27 -9.29 5.19
C SER A 216 -3.34 -7.86 5.72
N THR A 217 -2.53 -7.59 6.73
CA THR A 217 -2.32 -6.26 7.30
C THR A 217 -0.84 -6.06 7.51
N ILE A 218 -0.33 -4.93 7.03
CA ILE A 218 1.08 -4.55 7.12
C ILE A 218 1.17 -3.31 7.99
N ALA A 219 2.00 -3.36 9.02
CA ALA A 219 2.45 -2.20 9.78
C ALA A 219 3.94 -2.00 9.51
N LEU A 220 4.33 -0.78 9.13
CA LEU A 220 5.73 -0.41 8.91
C LEU A 220 6.05 0.85 9.70
N ALA A 221 7.18 0.84 10.40
CA ALA A 221 7.79 2.01 11.00
C ALA A 221 9.24 2.13 10.52
N VAL A 222 9.56 3.26 9.91
CA VAL A 222 10.92 3.69 9.57
C VAL A 222 11.24 4.86 10.46
N LYS A 223 12.25 4.71 11.31
CA LYS A 223 12.71 5.76 12.23
C LYS A 223 13.72 6.68 11.53
N PRO A 224 13.91 7.92 12.02
CA PRO A 224 14.99 8.80 11.55
C PRO A 224 16.39 8.18 11.66
N THR A 225 16.56 7.19 12.55
CA THR A 225 17.80 6.41 12.70
C THR A 225 18.04 5.41 11.56
N LYS A 226 17.18 5.39 10.54
CA LYS A 226 17.14 4.38 9.45
C LYS A 226 16.74 2.98 9.89
N GLU A 227 16.38 2.79 11.15
CA GLU A 227 15.84 1.51 11.63
C GLU A 227 14.44 1.30 11.05
N VAL A 228 14.24 0.12 10.46
CA VAL A 228 12.96 -0.33 9.91
C VAL A 228 12.41 -1.46 10.76
N MET A 229 11.14 -1.32 11.13
CA MET A 229 10.32 -2.34 11.75
C MET A 229 9.16 -2.64 10.82
N PHE A 230 9.08 -3.87 10.34
CA PHE A 230 8.00 -4.36 9.49
C PHE A 230 7.28 -5.48 10.23
N CYS A 231 5.97 -5.37 10.36
CA CYS A 231 5.10 -6.41 10.91
C CYS A 231 4.01 -6.71 9.89
N GLU A 232 3.90 -7.95 9.47
CA GLU A 232 2.80 -8.43 8.65
C GLU A 232 2.00 -9.45 9.44
N ARG A 233 0.68 -9.35 9.30
CA ARG A 233 -0.24 -10.41 9.69
C ARG A 233 -0.99 -10.86 8.44
N TYR A 234 -1.03 -12.16 8.17
CA TYR A 234 -1.70 -12.71 6.99
C TYR A 234 -2.53 -13.94 7.34
N LEU A 235 -3.59 -14.18 6.56
CA LEU A 235 -4.50 -15.30 6.74
C LEU A 235 -4.05 -16.48 5.87
N GLU A 236 -3.72 -17.60 6.50
CA GLU A 236 -3.41 -18.84 5.78
C GLU A 236 -4.67 -19.56 5.30
N ASN A 237 -4.50 -20.47 4.33
CA ASN A 237 -5.58 -21.29 3.75
C ASN A 237 -6.34 -22.13 4.80
N ASN A 238 -5.70 -22.42 5.94
CA ASN A 238 -6.32 -23.12 7.08
C ASN A 238 -7.22 -22.20 7.94
N GLY A 239 -7.39 -20.93 7.57
CA GLY A 239 -8.17 -19.93 8.29
C GLY A 239 -7.48 -19.36 9.53
N LYS A 240 -6.22 -19.70 9.78
CA LYS A 240 -5.43 -19.17 10.90
C LYS A 240 -4.64 -17.96 10.46
N TRP A 241 -4.61 -16.98 11.35
CA TRP A 241 -3.72 -15.83 11.19
C TRP A 241 -2.31 -16.20 11.60
N GLN A 242 -1.34 -15.82 10.77
CA GLN A 242 0.08 -15.90 11.07
C GLN A 242 0.68 -14.49 11.09
N GLU A 243 1.85 -14.40 11.71
CA GLU A 243 2.61 -13.16 11.82
C GLU A 243 3.99 -13.35 11.21
N HIS A 244 4.48 -12.30 10.56
CA HIS A 244 5.80 -12.26 9.96
C HIS A 244 6.43 -10.89 10.20
N ASP A 245 7.50 -10.86 11.00
CA ASP A 245 8.15 -9.61 11.37
C ASP A 245 9.58 -9.56 10.86
N PHE A 246 10.00 -8.37 10.47
CA PHE A 246 11.37 -8.08 10.09
C PHE A 246 11.87 -6.80 10.76
N THR A 247 13.15 -6.81 11.12
CA THR A 247 13.87 -5.61 11.56
C THR A 247 15.17 -5.52 10.79
N PHE A 248 15.44 -4.36 10.21
CA PHE A 248 16.65 -4.09 9.45
C PHE A 248 16.95 -2.59 9.43
N ASN A 249 18.08 -2.19 8.86
CA ASN A 249 18.42 -0.78 8.67
C ASN A 249 18.47 -0.44 7.19
N ILE A 250 18.01 0.78 6.86
CA ILE A 250 18.27 1.40 5.57
C ILE A 250 19.74 1.84 5.50
N GLU A 251 20.35 1.63 4.35
CA GLU A 251 21.73 2.01 4.00
C GLU A 251 21.84 3.54 3.78
#